data_AF-A0A401Z1K9-F1
#
_entry.id   AF-A0A401Z1K9-F1
#
_cell.length_a   1.000
_cell.length_b   1.000
_cell.length_c   1.000
_cell.angle_alpha   90.00
_cell.angle_beta   90.00
_cell.angle_gamma   90.00
#
_symmetry.space_group_name_H-M   'P 1'
#
loop_
_entity.id
_entity.type
_entity.pdbx_description
1 polymer ?
#
loop_
_entity_poly.entity_id
_entity_poly.type
_entity_poly.pdbx_seq_one_letter_code
_entity_poly.pdbx_strand_id
1 'polypeptide(L)'
;MPVKEQTAIPPIPLAGATAVRAAAGEDRGMTDAERVGLWQQRLFEAEAGMTKYLVEQHAGAALREWIGVQSAIFADLPDADVVDPGAWQRVFFRAQALMERFVVAHYGHGELAGWARANAAVHGAVERDRGGGSADVIGRVRRQAELYGSRYRVVESSPERSELLISHCSIWDYRERARSRGVPITLASPCEYCTTATSANIAARGYRPEFELLAEDGDRGCRWRASAPVREPS
;
A
#
# COMPACT_ATOMS: atom_id res chain seq x y z
N MET A 1 23.00 16.56 57.21
CA MET A 1 22.63 15.83 55.98
C MET A 1 23.36 16.49 54.82
N PRO A 2 24.35 15.85 54.19
CA PRO A 2 25.08 16.45 53.08
C PRO A 2 24.34 16.23 51.76
N VAL A 3 24.23 17.30 50.97
CA VAL A 3 23.72 17.33 49.60
C VAL A 3 24.78 16.69 48.70
N LYS A 4 24.42 15.63 47.97
CA LYS A 4 25.32 14.99 46.99
C LYS A 4 25.39 15.85 45.72
N GLU A 5 26.60 16.22 45.33
CA GLU A 5 26.94 16.84 44.05
C GLU A 5 26.50 15.96 42.87
N GLN A 6 25.78 16.56 41.91
CA GLN A 6 25.49 15.95 40.61
C GLN A 6 26.71 16.09 39.71
N THR A 7 27.26 14.95 39.29
CA THR A 7 28.36 14.86 38.33
C THR A 7 27.82 15.19 36.93
N ALA A 8 28.34 16.24 36.31
CA ALA A 8 28.01 16.63 34.94
C ALA A 8 28.51 15.58 33.94
N ILE A 9 27.62 15.13 33.06
CA ILE A 9 27.93 14.23 31.93
C ILE A 9 28.54 15.07 30.79
N PRO A 10 29.71 14.72 30.24
CA PRO A 10 30.30 15.47 29.13
C PRO A 10 29.52 15.23 27.81
N PRO A 11 29.45 16.23 26.91
CA PRO A 11 28.74 16.09 25.65
C PRO A 11 29.46 15.13 24.69
N ILE A 12 28.69 14.25 24.06
CA ILE A 12 29.14 13.35 22.99
C ILE A 12 29.38 14.19 21.72
N PRO A 13 30.53 14.06 21.02
CA PRO A 13 30.78 14.83 19.81
C PRO A 13 29.89 14.35 18.67
N LEU A 14 29.18 15.29 18.03
CA LEU A 14 28.43 15.09 16.79
C LEU A 14 29.42 14.83 15.65
N ALA A 15 29.56 13.56 15.26
CA ALA A 15 30.27 13.17 14.04
C ALA A 15 29.48 13.63 12.80
N GLY A 16 30.20 14.24 11.86
CA GLY A 16 29.65 14.89 10.67
C GLY A 16 28.84 13.97 9.77
N ALA A 17 27.83 14.56 9.13
CA ALA A 17 27.01 13.94 8.11
C ALA A 17 27.83 13.69 6.84
N THR A 18 28.47 12.52 6.75
CA THR A 18 28.93 11.97 5.48
C THR A 18 27.74 11.35 4.76
N ALA A 19 27.32 11.96 3.66
CA ALA A 19 26.34 11.38 2.75
C ALA A 19 26.81 9.99 2.31
N VAL A 20 26.15 8.95 2.82
CA VAL A 20 26.37 7.58 2.37
C VAL A 20 25.76 7.47 0.98
N ARG A 21 26.63 7.54 -0.02
CA ARG A 21 26.29 7.18 -1.39
C ARG A 21 25.99 5.68 -1.38
N ALA A 22 24.70 5.32 -1.39
CA ALA A 22 24.26 3.93 -1.42
C ALA A 22 24.94 3.22 -2.60
N ALA A 23 25.80 2.27 -2.29
CA ALA A 23 26.32 1.33 -3.28
C ALA A 23 25.12 0.59 -3.88
N ALA A 24 25.07 0.49 -5.21
CA ALA A 24 24.10 -0.31 -5.92
C ALA A 24 24.30 -1.79 -5.55
N GLY A 25 23.66 -2.22 -4.46
CA GLY A 25 23.43 -3.63 -4.22
C GLY A 25 22.48 -4.14 -5.29
N GLU A 26 22.80 -5.28 -5.89
CA GLU A 26 21.89 -5.99 -6.78
C GLU A 26 20.53 -6.15 -6.07
N ASP A 27 19.49 -5.54 -6.63
CA ASP A 27 18.10 -5.67 -6.18
C ASP A 27 17.69 -7.13 -6.40
N ARG A 28 17.98 -8.01 -5.43
CA ARG A 28 17.46 -9.37 -5.43
C ARG A 28 15.95 -9.25 -5.28
N GLY A 29 15.23 -9.52 -6.37
CA GLY A 29 13.78 -9.50 -6.36
C GLY A 29 13.19 -10.48 -5.34
N MET A 30 11.94 -10.24 -4.94
CA MET A 30 11.23 -11.03 -3.94
C MET A 30 11.16 -12.51 -4.33
N THR A 31 11.57 -13.36 -3.39
CA THR A 31 11.34 -14.81 -3.41
C THR A 31 9.84 -15.13 -3.36
N ASP A 32 9.47 -16.35 -3.74
CA ASP A 32 8.07 -16.78 -3.69
C ASP A 32 7.49 -16.76 -2.27
N ALA A 33 8.29 -17.10 -1.25
CA ALA A 33 7.88 -17.00 0.14
C ALA A 33 7.58 -15.55 0.56
N GLU A 34 8.42 -14.60 0.15
CA GLU A 34 8.18 -13.17 0.40
C GLU A 34 6.93 -12.68 -0.31
N ARG A 35 6.69 -13.12 -1.55
CA ARG A 35 5.48 -12.77 -2.31
C ARG A 35 4.22 -13.34 -1.66
N VAL A 36 4.26 -14.60 -1.20
CA VAL A 36 3.15 -15.23 -0.47
C VAL A 36 2.84 -14.45 0.80
N GLY A 37 3.85 -14.19 1.64
CA GLY A 37 3.67 -13.42 2.87
C GLY A 37 3.12 -12.03 2.62
N LEU A 38 3.60 -11.35 1.57
CA LEU A 38 3.08 -10.04 1.20
C LEU A 38 1.64 -10.11 0.68
N TRP A 39 1.27 -11.10 -0.14
CA TRP A 39 -0.13 -11.29 -0.54
C TRP A 39 -1.07 -11.53 0.65
N GLN A 40 -0.64 -12.37 1.60
CA GLN A 40 -1.39 -12.63 2.84
C GLN A 40 -1.57 -11.35 3.66
N GLN A 41 -0.50 -10.57 3.86
CA GLN A 41 -0.57 -9.28 4.53
C GLN A 41 -1.54 -8.33 3.82
N ARG A 42 -1.47 -8.25 2.48
CA ARG A 42 -2.34 -7.37 1.68
C ARG A 42 -3.81 -7.79 1.76
N LEU A 43 -4.10 -9.09 1.80
CA LEU A 43 -5.45 -9.61 2.01
C LEU A 43 -5.97 -9.22 3.39
N PHE A 44 -5.17 -9.44 4.43
CA PHE A 44 -5.52 -9.06 5.80
C PHE A 44 -5.81 -7.55 5.92
N GLU A 45 -4.90 -6.70 5.41
CA GLU A 45 -5.06 -5.25 5.46
C GLU A 45 -6.35 -4.80 4.75
N ALA A 46 -6.67 -5.39 3.60
CA ALA A 46 -7.83 -5.01 2.81
C ALA A 46 -9.16 -5.43 3.48
N GLU A 47 -9.23 -6.65 4.03
CA GLU A 47 -10.43 -7.11 4.73
C GLU A 47 -10.61 -6.39 6.06
N ALA A 48 -9.56 -6.28 6.88
CA ALA A 48 -9.66 -5.62 8.17
C ALA A 48 -9.99 -4.12 8.02
N GLY A 49 -9.45 -3.44 7.00
CA GLY A 49 -9.83 -2.06 6.73
C GLY A 49 -11.23 -1.91 6.13
N MET A 50 -11.74 -2.91 5.40
CA MET A 50 -13.14 -2.97 5.01
C MET A 50 -14.07 -3.12 6.23
N THR A 51 -13.74 -4.04 7.14
CA THR A 51 -14.48 -4.20 8.41
C THR A 51 -14.45 -2.93 9.24
N LYS A 52 -13.29 -2.26 9.35
CA LYS A 52 -13.17 -0.94 10.00
C LYS A 52 -14.08 0.10 9.36
N TYR A 53 -14.06 0.21 8.03
CA TYR A 53 -14.92 1.15 7.29
C TYR A 53 -16.41 0.92 7.60
N LEU A 54 -16.87 -0.34 7.61
CA LEU A 54 -18.26 -0.66 7.88
C LEU A 54 -18.71 -0.36 9.32
N VAL A 55 -17.81 -0.52 10.29
CA VAL A 55 -18.08 -0.09 11.67
C VAL A 55 -18.28 1.43 11.73
N GLU A 56 -17.43 2.20 11.03
CA GLU A 56 -17.53 3.66 10.97
C GLU A 56 -18.78 4.15 10.23
N GLN A 57 -19.27 3.41 9.22
CA GLN A 57 -20.48 3.74 8.48
C GLN A 57 -21.78 3.26 9.13
N HIS A 58 -21.72 2.64 10.31
CA HIS A 58 -22.88 2.02 10.95
C HIS A 58 -23.61 1.03 10.02
N ALA A 59 -22.87 0.03 9.50
CA ALA A 59 -23.26 -0.92 8.44
C ALA A 59 -24.74 -1.35 8.37
N GLY A 60 -25.44 -1.45 9.50
CA GLY A 60 -26.89 -1.64 9.53
C GLY A 60 -27.33 -2.86 8.72
N ALA A 61 -28.21 -2.64 7.74
CA ALA A 61 -28.73 -3.71 6.88
C ALA A 61 -27.64 -4.36 5.99
N ALA A 62 -26.55 -3.65 5.67
CA ALA A 62 -25.47 -4.14 4.83
C ALA A 62 -24.62 -5.23 5.54
N LEU A 63 -24.72 -5.35 6.87
CA LEU A 63 -23.93 -6.31 7.66
C LEU A 63 -24.18 -7.77 7.24
N ARG A 64 -25.45 -8.14 6.96
CA ARG A 64 -25.77 -9.52 6.55
C ARG A 64 -25.10 -9.87 5.22
N GLU A 65 -25.13 -8.95 4.27
CA GLU A 65 -24.49 -9.15 2.98
C GLU A 65 -22.97 -9.15 3.12
N TRP A 66 -22.41 -8.29 3.97
CA TRP A 66 -20.97 -8.29 4.26
C TRP A 66 -20.49 -9.64 4.79
N ILE A 67 -21.22 -10.30 5.70
CA ILE A 67 -20.90 -11.65 6.18
C ILE A 67 -20.82 -12.65 5.00
N GLY A 68 -21.76 -12.57 4.06
CA GLY A 68 -21.72 -13.38 2.84
C GLY A 68 -20.51 -13.07 1.95
N VAL A 69 -20.13 -11.80 1.83
CA VAL A 69 -18.93 -11.37 1.12
C VAL A 69 -17.67 -11.90 1.80
N GLN A 70 -17.55 -11.81 3.13
CA GLN A 70 -16.42 -12.36 3.88
C GLN A 70 -16.27 -13.87 3.65
N SER A 71 -17.37 -14.61 3.68
CA SER A 71 -17.35 -16.04 3.36
C SER A 71 -16.81 -16.32 1.96
N ALA A 72 -17.21 -15.53 0.95
CA ALA A 72 -16.70 -15.65 -0.42
C ALA A 72 -15.24 -15.20 -0.58
N ILE A 73 -14.78 -14.22 0.22
CA ILE A 73 -13.37 -13.79 0.26
C ILE A 73 -12.48 -14.95 0.70
N PHE A 74 -12.85 -15.61 1.80
CA PHE A 74 -12.08 -16.67 2.44
C PHE A 74 -12.42 -18.09 1.95
N ALA A 75 -13.28 -18.22 0.94
CA ALA A 75 -13.49 -19.49 0.26
C ALA A 75 -12.20 -19.94 -0.45
N ASP A 76 -11.89 -21.23 -0.42
CA ASP A 76 -10.76 -21.82 -1.17
C ASP A 76 -9.39 -21.16 -0.86
N LEU A 77 -9.12 -20.86 0.41
CA LEU A 77 -7.78 -20.43 0.83
C LEU A 77 -6.76 -21.54 0.53
N PRO A 78 -5.55 -21.21 0.04
CA PRO A 78 -4.47 -22.18 -0.08
C PRO A 78 -4.10 -22.75 1.29
N ASP A 79 -3.69 -24.02 1.32
CA ASP A 79 -3.17 -24.66 2.53
C ASP A 79 -1.92 -23.91 3.06
N ALA A 80 -1.72 -23.95 4.38
CA ALA A 80 -0.72 -23.12 5.06
C ALA A 80 0.73 -23.43 4.66
N ASP A 81 0.99 -24.63 4.18
CA ASP A 81 2.30 -25.13 3.73
C ASP A 81 2.56 -24.88 2.23
N VAL A 82 1.58 -24.38 1.48
CA VAL A 82 1.70 -24.11 0.04
C VAL A 82 2.37 -22.76 -0.21
N VAL A 83 3.58 -22.79 -0.77
CA VAL A 83 4.30 -21.61 -1.27
C VAL A 83 3.99 -21.40 -2.76
N ASP A 84 2.75 -21.00 -3.07
CA ASP A 84 2.31 -20.60 -4.41
C ASP A 84 1.84 -19.13 -4.41
N PRO A 85 2.68 -18.17 -4.85
CA PRO A 85 2.30 -16.77 -4.97
C PRO A 85 1.07 -16.55 -5.87
N GLY A 86 0.91 -17.38 -6.90
CA GLY A 86 -0.20 -17.30 -7.84
C GLY A 86 -1.53 -17.67 -7.18
N ALA A 87 -1.54 -18.63 -6.26
CA ALA A 87 -2.74 -18.97 -5.49
C ALA A 87 -3.20 -17.82 -4.60
N TRP A 88 -2.27 -17.22 -3.85
CA TRP A 88 -2.58 -16.08 -2.98
C TRP A 88 -2.93 -14.81 -3.77
N GLN A 89 -2.31 -14.58 -4.93
CA GLN A 89 -2.70 -13.51 -5.86
C GLN A 89 -4.17 -13.64 -6.29
N ARG A 90 -4.61 -14.86 -6.65
CA ARG A 90 -6.01 -15.11 -7.06
C ARG A 90 -6.98 -14.79 -5.92
N VAL A 91 -6.67 -15.22 -4.69
CA VAL A 91 -7.48 -14.89 -3.51
C VAL A 91 -7.56 -13.38 -3.31
N PHE A 92 -6.42 -12.68 -3.33
CA PHE A 92 -6.40 -11.24 -3.15
C PHE A 92 -7.22 -10.49 -4.22
N PHE A 93 -7.07 -10.83 -5.50
CA PHE A 93 -7.83 -10.16 -6.56
C PHE A 93 -9.33 -10.46 -6.50
N ARG A 94 -9.72 -11.70 -6.15
CA ARG A 94 -11.12 -12.02 -5.87
C ARG A 94 -11.64 -11.16 -4.73
N ALA A 95 -10.90 -11.10 -3.62
CA ALA A 95 -11.29 -10.32 -2.46
C ALA A 95 -11.46 -8.84 -2.78
N GLN A 96 -10.49 -8.26 -3.49
CA GLN A 96 -10.54 -6.86 -3.92
C GLN A 96 -11.76 -6.60 -4.81
N ALA A 97 -12.06 -7.46 -5.78
CA ALA A 97 -13.23 -7.30 -6.64
C ALA A 97 -14.55 -7.40 -5.87
N LEU A 98 -14.65 -8.32 -4.91
CA LEU A 98 -15.82 -8.47 -4.04
C LEU A 98 -16.05 -7.23 -3.16
N MET A 99 -14.98 -6.70 -2.55
CA MET A 99 -15.05 -5.49 -1.73
C MET A 99 -15.37 -4.25 -2.56
N GLU A 100 -14.73 -4.07 -3.73
CA GLU A 100 -15.04 -2.98 -4.66
C GLU A 100 -16.51 -3.00 -5.07
N ARG A 101 -17.03 -4.17 -5.44
CA ARG A 101 -18.46 -4.33 -5.79
C ARG A 101 -19.38 -4.00 -4.62
N PHE A 102 -19.06 -4.47 -3.42
CA PHE A 102 -19.86 -4.22 -2.23
C PHE A 102 -19.90 -2.71 -1.89
N VAL A 103 -18.74 -2.04 -1.85
CA VAL A 103 -18.68 -0.60 -1.55
C VAL A 103 -19.48 0.19 -2.57
N VAL A 104 -19.28 -0.05 -3.86
CA VAL A 104 -19.97 0.71 -4.91
C VAL A 104 -21.49 0.45 -4.89
N ALA A 105 -21.93 -0.79 -4.65
CA ALA A 105 -23.35 -1.12 -4.63
C ALA A 105 -24.12 -0.49 -3.46
N HIS A 106 -23.50 -0.41 -2.27
CA HIS A 106 -24.16 0.08 -1.05
C HIS A 106 -23.92 1.57 -0.78
N TYR A 107 -22.77 2.09 -1.18
CA TYR A 107 -22.28 3.41 -0.77
C TYR A 107 -21.84 4.29 -1.95
N GLY A 108 -21.75 3.74 -3.16
CA GLY A 108 -21.38 4.46 -4.37
C GLY A 108 -19.87 4.70 -4.52
N HIS A 109 -19.48 5.20 -5.69
CA HIS A 109 -18.06 5.41 -6.05
C HIS A 109 -17.35 6.44 -5.14
N GLY A 110 -18.07 7.45 -4.63
CA GLY A 110 -17.49 8.47 -3.75
C GLY A 110 -16.90 7.89 -2.45
N GLU A 111 -17.41 6.75 -2.02
CA GLU A 111 -17.05 6.13 -0.74
C GLU A 111 -15.80 5.23 -0.80
N LEU A 112 -15.25 5.01 -2.00
CA LEU A 112 -13.93 4.39 -2.18
C LEU A 112 -12.83 5.13 -1.40
N ALA A 113 -12.96 6.45 -1.25
CA ALA A 113 -12.04 7.26 -0.46
C ALA A 113 -12.18 7.01 1.06
N GLY A 114 -13.39 6.79 1.55
CA GLY A 114 -13.64 6.40 2.95
C GLY A 114 -12.99 5.06 3.26
N TRP A 115 -13.26 4.05 2.43
CA TRP A 115 -12.64 2.74 2.57
C TRP A 115 -11.11 2.78 2.44
N ALA A 116 -10.56 3.56 1.51
CA ALA A 116 -9.11 3.75 1.37
C ALA A 116 -8.46 4.30 2.65
N ARG A 117 -9.09 5.26 3.34
CA ARG A 117 -8.59 5.79 4.62
C ARG A 117 -8.62 4.75 5.73
N ALA A 118 -9.69 3.95 5.81
CA ALA A 118 -9.78 2.86 6.79
C ALA A 118 -8.69 1.79 6.56
N ASN A 119 -8.46 1.39 5.31
CA ASN A 119 -7.34 0.50 4.92
C ASN A 119 -5.98 1.10 5.32
N ALA A 120 -5.76 2.39 5.08
CA ALA A 120 -4.50 3.05 5.42
C ALA A 120 -4.25 3.09 6.94
N ALA A 121 -5.30 3.26 7.75
CA ALA A 121 -5.20 3.20 9.21
C ALA A 121 -4.80 1.80 9.70
N VAL A 122 -5.41 0.74 9.15
CA VAL A 122 -5.03 -0.65 9.47
C VAL A 122 -3.59 -0.92 9.07
N HIS A 123 -3.23 -0.53 7.85
CA HIS A 123 -1.86 -0.68 7.35
C HIS A 123 -0.83 0.00 8.28
N GLY A 124 -1.10 1.23 8.73
CA GLY A 124 -0.23 1.93 9.67
C GLY A 124 -0.07 1.22 11.03
N ALA A 125 -1.03 0.38 11.43
CA ALA A 125 -0.94 -0.44 12.64
C ALA A 125 -0.19 -1.77 12.43
N VAL A 126 -0.19 -2.30 11.20
CA VAL A 126 0.46 -3.58 10.86
C VAL A 126 1.93 -3.39 10.47
N GLU A 127 2.25 -2.32 9.74
CA GLU A 127 3.63 -2.03 9.35
C GLU A 127 4.38 -1.21 10.42
N ARG A 128 5.55 -1.73 10.83
CA ARG A 128 6.48 -1.01 11.70
C ARG A 128 7.20 0.09 10.93
N ASP A 129 7.31 1.26 11.55
CA ASP A 129 8.22 2.30 11.10
C ASP A 129 9.67 1.81 11.20
N ARG A 130 10.46 2.02 10.13
CA ARG A 130 11.90 1.67 10.11
C ARG A 130 12.79 2.90 10.22
N GLY A 131 12.22 4.09 10.35
CA GLY A 131 12.96 5.35 10.51
C GLY A 131 13.59 5.87 9.22
N GLY A 132 13.31 5.27 8.06
CA GLY A 132 13.83 5.67 6.75
C GLY A 132 13.12 6.87 6.11
N GLY A 133 12.16 7.47 6.79
CA GLY A 133 11.45 8.64 6.32
C GLY A 133 10.56 8.35 5.11
N SER A 134 10.52 9.27 4.14
CA SER A 134 9.76 9.10 2.90
C SER A 134 10.24 7.91 2.04
N ALA A 135 11.50 7.47 2.21
CA ALA A 135 12.05 6.31 1.51
C ALA A 135 11.36 5.00 1.90
N ASP A 136 10.97 4.84 3.17
CA ASP A 136 10.20 3.67 3.61
C ASP A 136 8.80 3.66 2.98
N VAL A 137 8.17 4.83 2.90
CA VAL A 137 6.83 5.02 2.33
C VAL A 137 6.83 4.67 0.84
N ILE A 138 7.79 5.19 0.07
CA ILE A 138 7.93 4.84 -1.34
C ILE A 138 8.41 3.41 -1.52
N GLY A 139 9.25 2.90 -0.61
CA GLY A 139 9.67 1.50 -0.58
C GLY A 139 8.49 0.54 -0.50
N ARG A 140 7.41 0.91 0.19
CA ARG A 140 6.15 0.14 0.21
C ARG A 140 5.45 0.15 -1.17
N VAL A 141 5.35 1.30 -1.83
CA VAL A 141 4.78 1.38 -3.20
C VAL A 141 5.63 0.54 -4.17
N ARG A 142 6.95 0.57 -4.01
CA ARG A 142 7.89 -0.28 -4.76
C ARG A 142 7.61 -1.77 -4.55
N ARG A 143 7.51 -2.24 -3.31
CA ARG A 143 7.17 -3.65 -3.00
C ARG A 143 5.83 -4.06 -3.62
N GLN A 144 4.84 -3.17 -3.64
CA GLN A 144 3.55 -3.45 -4.28
C GLN A 144 3.67 -3.55 -5.82
N ALA A 145 4.42 -2.65 -6.46
CA ALA A 145 4.69 -2.72 -7.89
C ALA A 145 5.41 -4.02 -8.27
N GLU A 146 6.42 -4.39 -7.48
CA GLU A 146 7.17 -5.64 -7.63
C GLU A 146 6.27 -6.89 -7.43
N LEU A 147 5.41 -6.89 -6.40
CA LEU A 147 4.46 -7.97 -6.13
C LEU A 147 3.53 -8.24 -7.32
N TYR A 148 3.14 -7.16 -8.01
CA TYR A 148 2.28 -7.22 -9.18
C TYR A 148 3.05 -7.56 -10.47
N GLY A 149 4.39 -7.61 -10.42
CA GLY A 149 5.23 -7.79 -11.60
C GLY A 149 5.23 -6.58 -12.53
N SER A 150 5.07 -5.37 -11.98
CA SER A 150 5.10 -4.11 -12.74
C SER A 150 6.55 -3.69 -13.03
N ARG A 151 6.78 -2.99 -14.15
CA ARG A 151 8.10 -2.38 -14.41
C ARG A 151 8.21 -1.06 -13.66
N TYR A 152 9.25 -0.89 -12.85
CA TYR A 152 9.46 0.30 -12.06
C TYR A 152 10.92 0.71 -11.95
N ARG A 153 11.15 1.96 -11.53
CA ARG A 153 12.46 2.52 -11.17
C ARG A 153 12.30 3.51 -10.02
N VAL A 154 13.15 3.40 -9.01
CA VAL A 154 13.28 4.46 -7.98
C VAL A 154 14.01 5.64 -8.59
N VAL A 155 13.37 6.80 -8.61
CA VAL A 155 13.93 8.04 -9.19
C VAL A 155 14.69 8.82 -8.13
N GLU A 156 14.15 8.86 -6.91
CA GLU A 156 14.72 9.56 -5.76
C GLU A 156 14.43 8.76 -4.49
N SER A 157 15.39 8.70 -3.57
CA SER A 157 15.23 8.01 -2.29
C SER A 157 15.99 8.77 -1.20
N SER A 158 15.26 9.60 -0.45
CA SER A 158 15.78 10.30 0.72
C SER A 158 14.72 10.32 1.85
N PRO A 159 15.10 10.59 3.10
CA PRO A 159 14.12 10.71 4.18
C PRO A 159 13.10 11.83 3.96
N GLU A 160 13.47 12.92 3.27
CA GLU A 160 12.64 14.10 3.06
C GLU A 160 11.74 14.01 1.83
N ARG A 161 12.26 13.38 0.77
CA ARG A 161 11.55 13.20 -0.51
C ARG A 161 11.97 11.92 -1.20
N SER A 162 10.99 11.16 -1.66
CA SER A 162 11.23 9.94 -2.43
C SER A 162 10.26 9.85 -3.60
N GLU A 163 10.73 9.23 -4.69
CA GLU A 163 9.99 9.14 -5.94
C GLU A 163 10.16 7.76 -6.59
N LEU A 164 9.05 7.19 -7.05
CA LEU A 164 8.98 5.95 -7.81
C LEU A 164 8.29 6.19 -9.15
N LEU A 165 8.91 5.72 -10.23
CA LEU A 165 8.31 5.64 -11.55
C LEU A 165 7.90 4.19 -11.82
N ILE A 166 6.61 3.95 -12.05
CA ILE A 166 6.09 2.70 -12.59
C ILE A 166 5.83 2.95 -14.08
N SER A 167 6.73 2.47 -14.94
CA SER A 167 6.62 2.67 -16.39
C SER A 167 5.60 1.74 -17.05
N HIS A 168 5.28 0.61 -16.41
CA HIS A 168 4.23 -0.29 -16.86
C HIS A 168 3.53 -0.96 -15.68
N CYS A 169 2.21 -0.80 -15.62
CA CYS A 169 1.35 -1.25 -14.53
C CYS A 169 0.69 -2.59 -14.86
N SER A 170 1.23 -3.69 -14.30
CA SER A 170 0.71 -5.04 -14.58
C SER A 170 -0.70 -5.30 -14.04
N ILE A 171 -1.18 -4.47 -13.10
CA ILE A 171 -2.59 -4.50 -12.66
C ILE A 171 -3.53 -3.99 -13.74
N TRP A 172 -3.10 -3.00 -14.53
CA TRP A 172 -3.86 -2.54 -15.68
C TRP A 172 -4.07 -3.70 -16.66
N ASP A 173 -2.99 -4.34 -17.08
CA ASP A 173 -3.01 -5.50 -17.97
C ASP A 173 -3.89 -6.64 -17.44
N TYR A 174 -3.78 -6.93 -16.15
CA TYR A 174 -4.60 -7.95 -15.50
C TYR A 174 -6.09 -7.62 -15.64
N ARG A 175 -6.51 -6.38 -15.35
CA ARG A 175 -7.92 -5.97 -15.44
C ARG A 175 -8.42 -5.90 -16.86
N GLU A 176 -7.63 -5.39 -17.80
CA GLU A 176 -8.00 -5.37 -19.22
C GLU A 176 -8.18 -6.79 -19.78
N ARG A 177 -7.29 -7.72 -19.38
CA ARG A 177 -7.40 -9.13 -19.74
C ARG A 177 -8.64 -9.79 -19.14
N ALA A 178 -9.03 -9.40 -17.92
CA ALA A 178 -10.28 -9.88 -17.31
C ALA A 178 -11.50 -9.34 -18.07
N ARG A 179 -11.50 -8.04 -18.43
CA ARG A 179 -12.56 -7.42 -19.24
C ARG A 179 -12.72 -8.07 -20.60
N SER A 180 -11.62 -8.31 -21.31
CA SER A 180 -11.67 -8.95 -22.63
C SER A 180 -12.19 -10.40 -22.59
N ARG A 181 -12.14 -11.04 -21.41
CA ARG A 181 -12.73 -12.36 -21.15
C ARG A 181 -14.18 -12.29 -20.63
N GLY A 182 -14.79 -11.10 -20.61
CA GLY A 182 -16.16 -10.90 -20.15
C GLY A 182 -16.34 -10.92 -18.63
N VAL A 183 -15.26 -10.84 -17.84
CA VAL A 183 -15.36 -10.71 -16.39
C VAL A 183 -15.91 -9.31 -16.06
N PRO A 184 -17.03 -9.19 -15.32
CA PRO A 184 -17.54 -7.90 -14.89
C PRO A 184 -16.53 -7.22 -13.94
N ILE A 185 -16.09 -6.02 -14.30
CA ILE A 185 -15.20 -5.19 -13.46
C ILE A 185 -15.98 -3.97 -13.00
N THR A 186 -16.08 -3.79 -11.68
CA THR A 186 -16.85 -2.72 -11.05
C THR A 186 -16.32 -1.34 -11.41
N LEU A 187 -15.00 -1.14 -11.34
CA LEU A 187 -14.36 0.15 -11.57
C LEU A 187 -14.06 0.36 -13.04
N ALA A 188 -14.13 1.60 -13.52
CA ALA A 188 -13.81 1.92 -14.92
C ALA A 188 -12.31 1.72 -15.20
N SER A 189 -11.46 1.98 -14.20
CA SER A 189 -10.02 1.71 -14.27
C SER A 189 -9.49 1.24 -12.92
N PRO A 190 -8.36 0.49 -12.87
CA PRO A 190 -7.69 0.22 -11.59
C PRO A 190 -7.22 1.49 -10.87
N CYS A 191 -6.93 2.56 -11.61
CA CYS A 191 -6.43 3.82 -11.06
C CYS A 191 -7.43 4.45 -10.10
N GLU A 192 -8.74 4.34 -10.37
CA GLU A 192 -9.82 4.91 -9.56
C GLU A 192 -9.68 4.62 -8.05
N TYR A 193 -9.37 3.37 -7.71
CA TYR A 193 -9.09 2.99 -6.32
C TYR A 193 -7.59 3.05 -5.98
N CYS A 194 -6.70 2.63 -6.89
CA CYS A 194 -5.27 2.53 -6.60
C CYS A 194 -4.64 3.88 -6.21
N THR A 195 -5.01 4.97 -6.90
CA THR A 195 -4.47 6.30 -6.58
C THR A 195 -4.98 6.81 -5.24
N THR A 196 -6.27 6.56 -4.96
CA THR A 196 -6.90 6.93 -3.70
C THR A 196 -6.30 6.16 -2.52
N ALA A 197 -6.17 4.83 -2.65
CA ALA A 197 -5.59 3.97 -1.64
C ALA A 197 -4.11 4.26 -1.38
N THR A 198 -3.31 4.44 -2.44
CA THR A 198 -1.87 4.73 -2.28
C THR A 198 -1.67 6.11 -1.65
N SER A 199 -2.43 7.13 -2.07
CA SER A 199 -2.38 8.46 -1.45
C SER A 199 -2.77 8.42 0.02
N ALA A 200 -3.82 7.66 0.38
CA ALA A 200 -4.23 7.48 1.77
C ALA A 200 -3.15 6.80 2.62
N ASN A 201 -2.46 5.78 2.09
CA ASN A 201 -1.35 5.12 2.78
C ASN A 201 -0.19 6.09 3.04
N ILE A 202 0.21 6.88 2.03
CA ILE A 202 1.27 7.89 2.18
C ILE A 202 0.87 8.95 3.23
N ALA A 203 -0.37 9.44 3.16
CA ALA A 203 -0.89 10.45 4.09
C ALA A 203 -1.00 9.92 5.53
N ALA A 204 -1.43 8.67 5.73
CA ALA A 204 -1.52 8.05 7.05
C ALA A 204 -0.14 7.91 7.74
N ARG A 205 0.94 7.92 6.96
CA ARG A 205 2.33 7.95 7.46
C ARG A 205 2.85 9.36 7.71
N GLY A 206 2.03 10.39 7.53
CA GLY A 206 2.37 11.80 7.77
C GLY A 206 3.07 12.50 6.61
N TYR A 207 3.10 11.89 5.41
CA TYR A 207 3.75 12.47 4.22
C TYR A 207 2.72 13.05 3.25
N ARG A 208 3.13 14.02 2.45
CA ARG A 208 2.29 14.56 1.36
C ARG A 208 2.42 13.64 0.14
N PRO A 209 1.32 13.04 -0.34
CA PRO A 209 1.32 12.28 -1.57
C PRO A 209 1.21 13.18 -2.80
N GLU A 210 1.96 12.84 -3.84
CA GLU A 210 1.70 13.33 -5.19
C GLU A 210 1.77 12.14 -6.16
N PHE A 211 0.95 12.18 -7.21
CA PHE A 211 1.05 11.21 -8.28
C PHE A 211 0.71 11.82 -9.63
N GLU A 212 1.20 11.15 -10.66
CA GLU A 212 0.91 11.44 -12.07
C GLU A 212 0.59 10.12 -12.77
N LEU A 213 -0.50 10.08 -13.53
CA LEU A 213 -0.83 8.93 -14.38
C LEU A 213 -0.11 9.10 -15.71
N LEU A 214 0.59 8.06 -16.15
CA LEU A 214 1.40 8.07 -17.36
C LEU A 214 0.76 7.20 -18.43
N ALA A 215 0.82 7.66 -19.66
CA ALA A 215 0.30 6.96 -20.82
C ALA A 215 1.20 7.27 -22.03
N GLU A 216 2.22 6.43 -22.24
CA GLU A 216 3.19 6.59 -23.32
C GLU A 216 3.26 5.27 -24.09
N ASP A 217 3.25 5.34 -25.42
CA ASP A 217 3.41 4.18 -26.32
C ASP A 217 2.47 2.99 -26.06
N GLY A 218 1.27 3.27 -25.53
CA GLY A 218 0.28 2.24 -25.16
C GLY A 218 0.52 1.59 -23.80
N ASP A 219 1.67 1.84 -23.17
CA ASP A 219 1.94 1.46 -21.79
C ASP A 219 1.21 2.40 -20.82
N ARG A 220 0.60 1.82 -19.79
CA ARG A 220 -0.02 2.56 -18.69
C ARG A 220 0.89 2.49 -17.48
N GLY A 221 1.24 3.65 -16.94
CA GLY A 221 2.14 3.78 -15.81
C GLY A 221 1.65 4.81 -14.79
N CYS A 222 2.43 5.00 -13.74
CA CYS A 222 2.24 6.11 -12.82
C CYS A 222 3.54 6.51 -12.15
N ARG A 223 3.64 7.77 -11.77
CA ARG A 223 4.72 8.31 -10.94
C ARG A 223 4.16 8.61 -9.57
N TRP A 224 4.88 8.25 -8.53
CA TRP A 224 4.53 8.50 -7.13
C TRP A 224 5.63 9.29 -6.44
N ARG A 225 5.24 10.30 -5.66
CA ARG A 225 6.14 11.03 -4.76
C ARG A 225 5.55 11.04 -3.36
N ALA A 226 6.44 10.97 -2.38
CA ALA A 226 6.13 11.24 -0.99
C ALA A 226 7.14 12.28 -0.49
N SER A 227 6.65 13.35 0.11
CA SER A 227 7.49 14.39 0.71
C SER A 227 7.11 14.65 2.16
N ALA A 228 8.10 14.91 3.00
CA ALA A 228 7.88 15.35 4.37
C ALA A 228 6.99 16.61 4.40
N PRO A 229 6.15 16.78 5.44
CA PRO A 229 5.37 18.00 5.58
C PRO A 229 6.32 19.19 5.73
N VAL A 230 5.99 20.31 5.09
CA VAL A 230 6.71 21.57 5.29
C VAL A 230 6.59 21.92 6.78
N ARG A 231 7.71 21.95 7.50
CA ARG A 231 7.76 22.51 8.84
C ARG A 231 7.61 24.02 8.69
N GLU A 232 6.46 24.57 9.06
CA GLU A 232 6.35 26.01 9.21
C GLU A 232 7.31 26.47 10.31
N PRO A 233 8.16 27.48 10.07
CA PRO A 233 9.02 28.02 11.11
C PRO A 233 8.15 28.61 12.22
N SER A 234 8.38 28.16 13.46
CA SER A 234 7.78 28.73 14.68
C SER A 234 8.36 30.09 15.02
#